data_AF-G4YJM6-F1
#
_entry.id   AF-G4YJM6-F1
#
_cell.length_a   1.000
_cell.length_b   1.000
_cell.length_c   1.000
_cell.angle_alpha   90.00
_cell.angle_beta   90.00
_cell.angle_gamma   90.00
#
_symmetry.space_group_name_H-M   'P 1'
#
loop_
_entity.id
_entity.type
_entity.pdbx_description
1 polymer ?
#
loop_
_entity_poly.entity_id
_entity_poly.type
_entity_poly.pdbx_seq_one_letter_code
_entity_poly.pdbx_strand_id
1 'polypeptide(L)'
;MLAPQTLAQVSPAHHAVRGASAALLAATAVANLMGNRKALLTLLQRQQLTRLTLAPPSRNIAALALFIGVFRYLQRAASVRAKQQQQSTDDKTNSQPPLIVPGAVWASAVASGLGTACLSPKARPAIVALLSTNAASELVQQLMAKHPNLTLLKPLELLAFMTAVGWIYYSGFFHPDSYQKSHMRLILKYVLLTQPMASELQDQYRLGLNPNPCSMRHKGLSCGQFARSDFLARITTEAFRLYFPVHFSAWMFAHRHAKVRSKPLPTRVRRFVAKLLRSITYFTTFVYVGWVLSCQMGKFGDRSVAHRKLQFFLGGALPSLAIFIESPSRRRPIGLILTSYVLVSMGNVAFRRVAWLQAGASPVRGLLEAACVAAAVAATISGSLESNHLVRRVLLGDVEARALKEELRRMNKAEAELAETLRAY
;
A
#
# COMPACT_ATOMS: atom_id res chain seq x y z
N MET A 1 -8.82 -35.58 29.50
CA MET A 1 -7.68 -34.70 29.82
C MET A 1 -6.55 -35.04 28.85
N LEU A 2 -6.33 -34.22 27.83
CA LEU A 2 -5.22 -34.41 26.88
C LEU A 2 -3.98 -33.70 27.45
N ALA A 3 -2.90 -34.46 27.61
CA ALA A 3 -1.62 -33.98 28.13
C ALA A 3 -1.07 -32.79 27.31
N PRO A 4 -0.36 -31.83 27.93
CA PRO A 4 0.30 -30.72 27.24
C PRO A 4 1.55 -31.23 26.51
N GLN A 5 1.35 -31.96 25.41
CA GLN A 5 2.44 -32.40 24.55
C GLN A 5 2.97 -31.23 23.69
N THR A 6 4.27 -30.94 23.83
CA THR A 6 5.20 -30.48 22.78
C THR A 6 5.20 -29.01 22.34
N LEU A 7 5.11 -28.05 23.25
CA LEU A 7 5.50 -26.66 22.94
C LEU A 7 7.03 -26.44 22.93
N ALA A 8 7.81 -27.34 23.54
CA ALA A 8 9.24 -27.18 23.80
C ALA A 8 10.23 -27.80 22.78
N GLN A 9 9.78 -28.64 21.83
CA GLN A 9 10.70 -29.50 21.07
C GLN A 9 10.90 -29.17 19.58
N VAL A 10 10.16 -28.23 19.00
CA VAL A 10 10.37 -27.92 17.56
C VAL A 10 11.51 -26.92 17.41
N SER A 11 12.63 -27.39 16.83
CA SER A 11 13.83 -26.59 16.59
C SER A 11 13.52 -25.31 15.78
N PRO A 12 14.23 -24.20 16.03
CA PRO A 12 14.06 -22.95 15.26
C PRO A 12 14.21 -23.17 13.75
N ALA A 13 15.14 -24.04 13.35
CA ALA A 13 15.38 -24.42 11.96
C ALA A 13 14.16 -25.10 11.33
N HIS A 14 13.54 -26.07 12.01
CA HIS A 14 12.38 -26.77 11.48
C HIS A 14 11.14 -25.86 11.37
N HIS A 15 10.97 -24.92 12.31
CA HIS A 15 9.90 -23.93 12.25
C HIS A 15 10.08 -22.94 11.08
N ALA A 16 11.31 -22.50 10.85
CA ALA A 16 11.68 -21.63 9.73
C ALA A 16 11.50 -22.32 8.38
N VAL A 17 12.01 -23.56 8.22
CA VAL A 17 11.88 -24.36 6.99
C VAL A 17 10.42 -24.60 6.65
N ARG A 18 9.57 -24.96 7.63
CA ARG A 18 8.12 -25.12 7.39
C ARG A 18 7.47 -23.83 6.92
N GLY A 19 7.80 -22.69 7.53
CA GLY A 19 7.25 -21.38 7.13
C GLY A 19 7.67 -20.96 5.73
N ALA A 20 8.97 -21.05 5.43
CA ALA A 20 9.53 -20.73 4.12
C ALA A 20 8.97 -21.66 3.02
N SER A 21 8.92 -22.98 3.29
CA SER A 21 8.40 -23.97 2.35
C SER A 21 6.90 -23.76 2.06
N ALA A 22 6.09 -23.52 3.09
CA ALA A 22 4.67 -23.20 2.90
C ALA A 22 4.46 -21.92 2.09
N ALA A 23 5.26 -20.89 2.34
CA ALA A 23 5.22 -19.64 1.58
C ALA A 23 5.60 -19.86 0.11
N LEU A 24 6.68 -20.61 -0.16
CA LEU A 24 7.12 -20.95 -1.51
C LEU A 24 6.08 -21.80 -2.26
N LEU A 25 5.51 -22.82 -1.62
CA LEU A 25 4.49 -23.68 -2.23
C LEU A 25 3.23 -22.88 -2.59
N ALA A 26 2.70 -22.10 -1.65
CA ALA A 26 1.53 -21.26 -1.89
C ALA A 26 1.78 -20.26 -3.04
N ALA A 27 2.96 -19.65 -3.06
CA ALA A 27 3.30 -18.66 -4.07
C ALA A 27 3.60 -19.29 -5.44
N THR A 28 4.17 -20.51 -5.48
CA THR A 28 4.33 -21.28 -6.72
C THR A 28 2.97 -21.68 -7.29
N ALA A 29 2.03 -22.09 -6.44
CA ALA A 29 0.66 -22.37 -6.86
C ALA A 29 -0.02 -21.13 -7.46
N VAL A 30 0.12 -19.97 -6.81
CA VAL A 30 -0.41 -18.69 -7.33
C VAL A 30 0.26 -18.29 -8.64
N ALA A 31 1.58 -18.41 -8.75
CA ALA A 31 2.32 -18.10 -9.98
C ALA A 31 1.85 -18.97 -11.15
N ASN A 32 1.63 -20.27 -10.91
CA ASN A 32 1.11 -21.20 -11.91
C ASN A 32 -0.36 -20.91 -12.25
N LEU A 33 -1.20 -20.57 -11.28
CA LEU A 33 -2.59 -20.17 -11.52
C LEU A 33 -2.65 -18.91 -12.40
N MET A 34 -1.83 -17.90 -12.10
CA MET A 34 -1.79 -16.65 -12.86
C MET A 34 -1.18 -16.82 -14.24
N GLY A 35 -0.08 -17.58 -14.37
CA GLY A 35 0.58 -17.89 -15.63
C GLY A 35 -0.33 -18.65 -16.58
N ASN A 36 -1.10 -19.60 -16.04
CA ASN A 36 -2.04 -20.41 -16.81
C ASN A 36 -3.47 -19.84 -16.84
N ARG A 37 -3.71 -18.60 -16.39
CA ARG A 37 -5.08 -18.04 -16.29
C ARG A 37 -5.87 -18.09 -17.60
N LYS A 38 -5.19 -17.88 -18.73
CA LYS A 38 -5.81 -17.95 -20.05
C LYS A 38 -6.14 -19.39 -20.42
N ALA A 39 -5.19 -20.30 -20.24
CA ALA A 39 -5.37 -21.74 -20.44
C ALA A 39 -6.52 -22.30 -19.58
N LEU A 40 -6.59 -21.90 -18.31
CA LEU A 40 -7.69 -22.25 -17.40
C LEU A 40 -9.04 -21.69 -17.88
N LEU A 41 -9.09 -20.43 -18.32
CA LEU A 41 -10.30 -19.86 -18.91
C LEU A 41 -10.70 -20.58 -20.21
N THR A 42 -9.74 -20.98 -21.05
CA THR A 42 -10.04 -21.71 -22.29
C THR A 42 -10.53 -23.12 -22.00
N LEU A 43 -9.94 -23.79 -21.00
CA LEU A 43 -10.38 -25.09 -20.51
C LEU A 43 -11.80 -25.01 -19.91
N LEU A 44 -12.10 -23.97 -19.14
CA LEU A 44 -13.44 -23.74 -18.58
C LEU A 44 -14.48 -23.38 -19.66
N GLN A 45 -14.09 -22.65 -20.70
CA GLN A 45 -15.01 -22.17 -21.75
C GLN A 45 -15.23 -23.18 -22.88
N ARG A 46 -14.21 -23.95 -23.24
CA ARG A 46 -14.21 -24.80 -24.44
C ARG A 46 -13.93 -26.27 -24.16
N GLN A 47 -13.73 -26.66 -22.89
CA GLN A 47 -13.34 -28.02 -22.48
C GLN A 47 -12.12 -28.58 -23.24
N GLN A 48 -11.30 -27.71 -23.82
CA GLN A 48 -10.10 -28.10 -24.54
C GLN A 48 -8.88 -28.06 -23.61
N LEU A 49 -8.14 -29.16 -23.58
CA LEU A 49 -6.89 -29.28 -22.85
C LEU A 49 -5.80 -28.45 -23.55
N THR A 50 -5.61 -27.21 -23.10
CA THR A 50 -4.45 -26.40 -23.48
C THR A 50 -3.22 -26.78 -22.65
N ARG A 51 -2.04 -26.80 -23.28
CA ARG A 51 -0.75 -27.09 -22.64
C ARG A 51 -0.50 -26.12 -21.48
N LEU A 52 -0.42 -26.66 -20.26
CA LEU A 52 -0.06 -25.90 -19.07
C LEU A 52 1.45 -25.66 -19.05
N THR A 53 1.85 -24.44 -18.73
CA THR A 53 3.26 -24.08 -18.54
C THR A 53 3.56 -23.99 -17.06
N LEU A 54 4.63 -24.66 -16.61
CA LEU A 54 5.10 -24.52 -15.24
C LEU A 54 5.83 -23.18 -15.12
N ALA A 55 5.27 -22.27 -14.32
CA ALA A 55 5.86 -20.96 -14.08
C ALA A 55 6.70 -21.00 -12.79
N PRO A 56 8.00 -20.66 -12.84
CA PRO A 56 8.79 -20.54 -11.62
C PRO A 56 8.32 -19.33 -10.79
N PRO A 57 8.44 -19.38 -9.45
CA PRO A 57 8.10 -18.24 -8.61
C PRO A 57 9.01 -17.04 -8.91
N SER A 58 8.43 -15.83 -8.86
CA SER A 58 9.18 -14.60 -9.10
C SER A 58 10.24 -14.35 -8.00
N ARG A 59 11.28 -13.55 -8.31
CA ARG A 59 12.26 -13.09 -7.30
C ARG A 59 11.61 -12.41 -6.09
N ASN A 60 10.48 -11.73 -6.30
CA ASN A 60 9.72 -11.09 -5.22
C ASN A 60 9.12 -12.12 -4.25
N ILE A 61 8.69 -13.27 -4.77
CA ILE A 61 8.17 -14.38 -3.98
C ILE A 61 9.31 -15.03 -3.19
N ALA A 62 10.46 -15.25 -3.82
CA ALA A 62 11.64 -15.79 -3.13
C ALA A 62 12.08 -14.87 -1.99
N ALA A 63 12.10 -13.55 -2.22
CA ALA A 63 12.37 -12.55 -1.18
C ALA A 63 11.37 -12.62 -0.02
N LEU A 64 10.07 -12.79 -0.30
CA LEU A 64 9.04 -12.94 0.74
C LEU A 64 9.22 -14.24 1.55
N ALA A 65 9.52 -15.35 0.88
CA ALA A 65 9.78 -16.62 1.55
C ALA A 65 11.03 -16.56 2.44
N LEU A 66 12.10 -15.92 1.94
CA LEU A 66 13.31 -15.66 2.70
C LEU A 66 13.02 -14.78 3.92
N PHE A 67 12.24 -13.72 3.75
CA PHE A 67 11.79 -12.88 4.84
C PHE A 67 11.09 -13.69 5.94
N ILE A 68 10.10 -14.51 5.56
CA ILE A 68 9.34 -15.33 6.52
C ILE A 68 10.25 -16.35 7.22
N GLY A 69 11.13 -17.03 6.48
CA GLY A 69 12.05 -18.03 7.01
C GLY A 69 13.04 -17.43 8.01
N VAL A 70 13.74 -16.36 7.63
CA VAL A 70 14.72 -15.68 8.48
C VAL A 70 14.04 -15.08 9.71
N PHE A 71 12.89 -14.41 9.54
CA PHE A 71 12.14 -13.85 10.65
C PHE A 71 11.79 -14.94 11.68
N ARG A 72 11.19 -16.05 11.23
CA ARG A 72 10.79 -17.16 12.11
C ARG A 72 11.97 -17.79 12.82
N TYR A 73 13.10 -17.94 12.14
CA TYR A 73 14.31 -18.49 12.75
C TYR A 73 14.81 -17.59 13.88
N LEU A 74 14.99 -16.30 13.59
CA LEU A 74 15.58 -15.33 14.52
C LEU A 74 14.66 -15.01 15.71
N GLN A 75 13.37 -14.79 15.46
CA GLN A 75 12.41 -14.52 16.54
C GLN A 75 12.24 -15.73 17.45
N ARG A 76 12.25 -16.96 16.92
CA ARG A 76 12.15 -18.17 17.73
C ARG A 76 13.43 -18.45 18.52
N ALA A 77 14.60 -18.20 17.94
CA ALA A 77 15.88 -18.27 18.66
C ALA A 77 15.92 -17.28 19.83
N ALA A 78 15.46 -16.03 19.62
CA ALA A 78 15.34 -15.04 20.67
C ALA A 78 14.33 -15.45 21.75
N SER A 79 13.19 -16.02 21.36
CA SER A 79 12.16 -16.50 22.27
C SER A 79 12.63 -17.66 23.15
N VAL A 80 13.42 -18.59 22.60
CA VAL A 80 14.03 -19.69 23.38
C VAL A 80 15.03 -19.14 24.40
N ARG A 81 15.91 -18.20 23.99
CA ARG A 81 16.86 -17.55 24.90
C ARG A 81 16.17 -16.78 26.02
N ALA A 82 15.12 -16.02 25.70
CA ALA A 82 14.35 -15.27 26.68
C ALA A 82 13.69 -16.19 27.72
N LYS A 83 13.15 -17.34 27.29
CA LYS A 83 12.57 -18.34 28.20
C LYS A 83 13.61 -19.01 29.09
N GLN A 84 14.79 -19.31 28.55
CA GLN A 84 15.90 -19.86 29.34
C GLN A 84 16.37 -18.86 30.40
N GLN A 85 16.46 -17.58 30.04
CA GLN A 85 16.81 -16.50 30.97
C GLN A 85 15.74 -16.33 32.06
N GLN A 86 14.45 -16.31 31.72
CA GLN A 86 13.38 -16.22 32.72
C GLN A 86 13.38 -17.40 33.70
N GLN A 87 13.66 -18.63 33.24
CA GLN A 87 13.81 -19.80 34.13
C GLN A 87 15.04 -19.76 35.03
N SER A 88 15.99 -18.85 34.76
CA SER A 88 17.20 -18.65 35.56
C SER A 88 17.17 -17.39 36.42
N THR A 89 16.18 -16.50 36.23
CA THR A 89 16.00 -15.26 37.01
C THR A 89 14.74 -15.25 37.89
N ASP A 90 14.05 -16.38 38.08
CA ASP A 90 12.93 -16.51 39.02
C ASP A 90 13.27 -16.16 40.49
N ASP A 91 14.54 -15.84 40.81
CA ASP A 91 14.97 -15.36 42.13
C ASP A 91 15.22 -13.84 42.27
N LYS A 92 15.20 -13.01 41.21
CA LYS A 92 15.47 -11.56 41.37
C LYS A 92 14.61 -10.63 40.50
N THR A 93 13.61 -10.06 41.16
CA THR A 93 13.09 -8.68 41.06
C THR A 93 12.88 -8.08 39.66
N ASN A 94 11.62 -8.16 39.22
CA ASN A 94 10.79 -7.09 38.67
C ASN A 94 11.51 -5.83 38.14
N SER A 95 11.55 -5.64 36.81
CA SER A 95 11.38 -4.32 36.16
C SER A 95 11.63 -4.38 34.64
N GLN A 96 10.68 -4.95 33.89
CA GLN A 96 10.35 -4.48 32.53
C GLN A 96 9.07 -5.19 32.07
N PRO A 97 8.09 -4.48 31.47
CA PRO A 97 6.93 -5.13 30.88
C PRO A 97 7.44 -6.12 29.82
N PRO A 98 6.95 -7.37 29.80
CA PRO A 98 7.43 -8.37 28.86
C PRO A 98 7.22 -7.86 27.43
N LEU A 99 8.29 -7.88 26.64
CA LEU A 99 8.21 -7.66 25.19
C LEU A 99 7.23 -8.69 24.61
N ILE A 100 6.08 -8.20 24.15
CA ILE A 100 4.93 -8.96 23.63
C ILE A 100 5.35 -10.05 22.61
N VAL A 101 6.44 -9.83 21.85
CA VAL A 101 7.14 -10.88 21.09
C VAL A 101 8.66 -10.66 21.16
N PRO A 102 9.42 -11.46 21.92
CA PRO A 102 10.86 -11.27 22.06
C PRO A 102 11.60 -11.33 20.72
N GLY A 103 12.45 -10.34 20.45
CA GLY A 103 13.29 -10.29 19.26
C GLY A 103 12.58 -10.01 17.93
N ALA A 104 11.27 -9.77 17.91
CA ALA A 104 10.51 -9.55 16.66
C ALA A 104 11.02 -8.34 15.86
N VAL A 105 11.34 -7.23 16.53
CA VAL A 105 11.85 -6.01 15.88
C VAL A 105 13.15 -6.29 15.15
N TRP A 106 14.15 -6.85 15.85
CA TRP A 106 15.45 -7.19 15.26
C TRP A 106 15.34 -8.27 14.17
N ALA A 107 14.57 -9.33 14.42
CA ALA A 107 14.32 -10.38 13.43
C ALA A 107 13.69 -9.82 12.15
N SER A 108 12.75 -8.88 12.28
CA SER A 108 12.11 -8.22 11.14
C SER A 108 13.06 -7.30 10.38
N ALA A 109 13.95 -6.58 11.07
CA ALA A 109 14.95 -5.72 10.46
C ALA A 109 15.93 -6.54 9.60
N VAL A 110 16.49 -7.62 10.17
CA VAL A 110 17.43 -8.50 9.46
C VAL A 110 16.74 -9.21 8.30
N ALA A 111 15.56 -9.79 8.53
CA ALA A 111 14.82 -10.49 7.50
C ALA A 111 14.45 -9.58 6.32
N SER A 112 14.04 -8.33 6.60
CA SER A 112 13.63 -7.38 5.56
C SER A 112 14.81 -6.77 4.82
N GLY A 113 15.95 -6.54 5.48
CA GLY A 113 17.19 -6.17 4.81
C GLY A 113 17.67 -7.24 3.83
N LEU A 114 17.74 -8.50 4.27
CA LEU A 114 18.12 -9.63 3.42
C LEU A 114 17.09 -9.88 2.30
N GLY A 115 15.80 -9.84 2.63
CA GLY A 115 14.72 -9.96 1.64
C GLY A 115 14.81 -8.88 0.56
N THR A 116 15.16 -7.64 0.94
CA THR A 116 15.32 -6.53 -0.02
C THR A 116 16.49 -6.75 -0.96
N ALA A 117 17.60 -7.32 -0.48
CA ALA A 117 18.72 -7.69 -1.33
C ALA A 117 18.32 -8.72 -2.40
N CYS A 118 17.39 -9.64 -2.09
CA CYS A 118 16.85 -10.63 -3.02
C CYS A 118 15.84 -10.06 -4.04
N LEU A 119 15.30 -8.86 -3.79
CA LEU A 119 14.37 -8.21 -4.73
C LEU A 119 15.10 -7.74 -5.99
N SER A 120 14.39 -7.76 -7.13
CA SER A 120 14.90 -7.14 -8.34
C SER A 120 15.12 -5.63 -8.14
N PRO A 121 16.24 -5.05 -8.57
CA PRO A 121 16.51 -3.61 -8.38
C PRO A 121 15.39 -2.71 -8.90
N LYS A 122 14.72 -3.11 -9.99
CA LYS A 122 13.59 -2.37 -10.58
C LYS A 122 12.34 -2.33 -9.68
N ALA A 123 12.18 -3.28 -8.77
CA ALA A 123 11.02 -3.36 -7.87
C ALA A 123 11.28 -2.72 -6.49
N ARG A 124 12.55 -2.57 -6.09
CA ARG A 124 12.94 -2.03 -4.77
C ARG A 124 12.38 -0.64 -4.50
N PRO A 125 12.47 0.37 -5.40
CA PRO A 125 12.02 1.72 -5.09
C PRO A 125 10.54 1.80 -4.69
N ALA A 126 9.67 1.03 -5.34
CA ALA A 126 8.25 1.00 -5.01
C ALA A 126 7.98 0.41 -3.61
N ILE A 127 8.72 -0.64 -3.25
CA ILE A 127 8.61 -1.29 -1.94
C ILE A 127 9.18 -0.38 -0.84
N VAL A 128 10.36 0.19 -1.07
CA VAL A 128 11.01 1.15 -0.17
C VAL A 128 10.06 2.32 0.09
N ALA A 129 9.52 2.94 -0.96
CA ALA A 129 8.62 4.07 -0.83
C ALA A 129 7.33 3.70 -0.09
N LEU A 130 6.73 2.54 -0.38
CA LEU A 130 5.51 2.09 0.31
C LEU A 130 5.74 1.86 1.80
N LEU A 131 6.79 1.11 2.15
CA LEU A 131 7.09 0.78 3.54
C LEU A 131 7.53 2.02 4.32
N SER A 132 8.37 2.88 3.75
CA SER A 132 8.81 4.10 4.42
C SER A 132 7.67 5.09 4.62
N THR A 133 6.77 5.24 3.64
CA THR A 133 5.58 6.11 3.78
C THR A 133 4.64 5.56 4.85
N ASN A 134 4.43 4.25 4.91
CA ASN A 134 3.60 3.64 5.94
C ASN A 134 4.22 3.85 7.34
N ALA A 135 5.52 3.59 7.49
CA ALA A 135 6.23 3.78 8.74
C ALA A 135 6.22 5.24 9.20
N ALA A 136 6.50 6.19 8.30
CA ALA A 136 6.42 7.61 8.61
C ALA A 136 5.00 8.02 9.02
N SER A 137 3.97 7.54 8.32
CA SER A 137 2.57 7.80 8.68
C SER A 137 2.21 7.23 10.06
N GLU A 138 2.66 6.03 10.40
CA GLU A 138 2.44 5.44 11.74
C GLU A 138 3.15 6.22 12.83
N LEU A 139 4.41 6.60 12.63
CA LEU A 139 5.18 7.41 13.59
C LEU A 139 4.54 8.78 13.83
N VAL A 140 4.09 9.45 12.78
CA VAL A 140 3.35 10.73 12.92
C VAL A 140 2.09 10.53 13.76
N GLN A 141 1.33 9.46 13.53
CA GLN A 141 0.12 9.19 14.30
C GLN A 141 0.40 8.85 15.75
N GLN A 142 1.44 8.07 16.04
CA GLN A 142 1.87 7.79 17.41
C GLN A 142 2.30 9.07 18.13
N LEU A 143 3.05 9.94 17.45
CA LEU A 143 3.48 11.23 17.99
C LEU A 143 2.30 12.16 18.28
N MET A 144 1.30 12.20 17.40
CA MET A 144 0.05 12.96 17.61
C MET A 144 -0.83 12.38 18.71
N ALA A 145 -0.82 11.05 18.89
CA ALA A 145 -1.54 10.41 19.99
C ALA A 145 -0.88 10.70 21.34
N LYS A 146 0.46 10.75 21.39
CA LYS A 146 1.23 11.08 22.59
C LYS A 146 1.15 12.56 22.97
N HIS A 147 1.04 13.45 21.97
CA HIS A 147 1.01 14.89 22.16
C HIS A 147 -0.24 15.51 21.53
N PRO A 148 -1.36 15.62 22.26
CA PRO A 148 -2.63 16.11 21.71
C PRO A 148 -2.56 17.55 21.18
N ASN A 149 -1.61 18.36 21.66
CA ASN A 149 -1.33 19.71 21.13
C ASN A 149 -0.89 19.70 19.66
N LEU A 150 -0.38 18.56 19.17
CA LEU A 150 0.04 18.37 17.77
C LEU A 150 -1.14 17.96 16.86
N THR A 151 -2.37 17.93 17.37
CA THR A 151 -3.57 17.70 16.54
C THR A 151 -3.75 18.77 15.45
N LEU A 152 -3.15 19.95 15.60
CA LEU A 152 -3.07 20.97 14.55
C LEU A 152 -2.34 20.47 13.29
N LEU A 153 -1.51 19.42 13.38
CA LEU A 153 -0.76 18.85 12.26
C LEU A 153 -1.59 17.90 11.38
N LYS A 154 -2.84 17.57 11.75
CA LYS A 154 -3.73 16.71 10.93
C LYS A 154 -3.85 17.14 9.46
N PRO A 155 -3.91 18.46 9.13
CA PRO A 155 -3.95 18.91 7.74
C PRO A 155 -2.69 18.58 6.94
N LEU A 156 -1.55 18.26 7.57
CA LEU A 156 -0.34 17.87 6.84
C LEU A 156 -0.52 16.58 6.04
N GLU A 157 -1.30 15.61 6.53
CA GLU A 157 -1.62 14.40 5.77
C GLU A 157 -2.40 14.74 4.49
N LEU A 158 -3.34 15.69 4.58
CA LEU A 158 -4.09 16.19 3.44
C LEU A 158 -3.19 16.98 2.49
N LEU A 159 -2.32 17.84 3.01
CA LEU A 159 -1.40 18.62 2.19
C LEU A 159 -0.43 17.68 1.46
N ALA A 160 0.13 16.68 2.12
CA ALA A 160 0.96 15.65 1.51
C ALA A 160 0.20 14.88 0.41
N PHE A 161 -1.09 14.60 0.62
CA PHE A 161 -1.93 13.98 -0.39
C PHE A 161 -2.15 14.89 -1.61
N MET A 162 -2.50 16.16 -1.38
CA MET A 162 -2.69 17.15 -2.43
C MET A 162 -1.40 17.37 -3.23
N THR A 163 -0.27 17.51 -2.56
CA THR A 163 1.03 17.68 -3.22
C THR A 163 1.43 16.44 -4.00
N ALA A 164 1.14 15.24 -3.48
CA ALA A 164 1.37 13.99 -4.20
C ALA A 164 0.60 13.98 -5.53
N VAL A 165 -0.71 14.19 -5.51
CA VAL A 165 -1.50 14.17 -6.75
C VAL A 165 -1.12 15.32 -7.69
N GLY A 166 -0.85 16.51 -7.15
CA GLY A 166 -0.34 17.63 -7.92
C GLY A 166 0.96 17.27 -8.64
N TRP A 167 1.88 16.57 -7.96
CA TRP A 167 3.09 16.03 -8.58
C TRP A 167 2.76 15.02 -9.66
N ILE A 168 1.84 14.07 -9.45
CA ILE A 168 1.47 13.07 -10.48
C ILE A 168 1.07 13.76 -11.78
N TYR A 169 0.23 14.78 -11.67
CA TYR A 169 -0.24 15.51 -12.82
C TYR A 169 0.87 16.35 -13.46
N TYR A 170 1.62 17.11 -12.68
CA TYR A 170 2.78 17.89 -13.16
C TYR A 170 3.82 17.01 -13.88
N SER A 171 4.35 16.01 -13.18
CA SER A 171 5.40 15.13 -13.71
C SER A 171 4.89 14.29 -14.89
N GLY A 172 3.60 13.99 -14.97
CA GLY A 172 3.03 13.27 -16.10
C GLY A 172 3.18 13.99 -17.44
N PHE A 173 3.22 15.33 -17.45
CA PHE A 173 3.39 16.12 -18.67
C PHE A 173 4.79 16.72 -18.82
N PHE A 174 5.45 17.10 -17.73
CA PHE A 174 6.78 17.75 -17.79
C PHE A 174 7.95 16.78 -17.58
N HIS A 175 7.72 15.64 -16.93
CA HIS A 175 8.74 14.62 -16.64
C HIS A 175 8.20 13.20 -16.93
N PRO A 176 7.68 12.92 -18.14
CA PRO A 176 7.03 11.64 -18.43
C PRO A 176 7.96 10.44 -18.24
N ASP A 177 9.28 10.65 -18.42
CA ASP A 177 10.32 9.63 -18.20
C ASP A 177 10.42 9.18 -16.73
N SER A 178 9.86 9.93 -15.79
CA SER A 178 9.81 9.55 -14.37
C SER A 178 8.92 8.35 -14.09
N TYR A 179 8.07 7.97 -15.07
CA TYR A 179 7.14 6.86 -14.98
C TYR A 179 7.48 5.73 -15.94
N GLN A 180 7.17 4.51 -15.52
CA GLN A 180 7.14 3.38 -16.45
C GLN A 180 5.99 3.57 -17.46
N LYS A 181 6.24 3.25 -18.74
CA LYS A 181 5.25 3.41 -19.82
C LYS A 181 3.91 2.72 -19.53
N SER A 182 3.95 1.52 -18.93
CA SER A 182 2.75 0.77 -18.51
C SER A 182 1.94 1.52 -17.46
N HIS A 183 2.61 2.14 -16.48
CA HIS A 183 1.95 2.91 -15.43
C HIS A 183 1.40 4.23 -15.96
N MET A 184 2.14 4.94 -16.82
CA MET A 184 1.66 6.16 -17.47
C MET A 184 0.38 5.87 -18.27
N ARG A 185 0.37 4.79 -19.05
CA ARG A 185 -0.82 4.36 -19.81
C ARG A 185 -2.03 4.12 -18.90
N LEU A 186 -1.80 3.54 -17.72
CA LEU A 186 -2.86 3.30 -16.75
C LEU A 186 -3.40 4.60 -16.13
N ILE A 187 -2.50 5.54 -15.77
CA ILE A 187 -2.88 6.87 -15.27
C ILE A 187 -3.73 7.59 -16.31
N LEU A 188 -3.24 7.66 -17.54
CA LEU A 188 -3.93 8.32 -18.66
C LEU A 188 -5.31 7.71 -18.90
N LYS A 189 -5.43 6.37 -18.88
CA LYS A 189 -6.72 5.68 -18.98
C LYS A 189 -7.71 6.18 -17.92
N TYR A 190 -7.30 6.25 -16.65
CA TYR A 190 -8.20 6.63 -15.56
C TYR A 190 -8.58 8.11 -15.58
N VAL A 191 -7.74 8.98 -16.16
CA VAL A 191 -8.11 10.37 -16.38
C VAL A 191 -8.76 10.61 -17.75
N LEU A 192 -9.14 9.55 -18.47
CA LEU A 192 -9.75 9.61 -19.81
C LEU A 192 -8.92 10.37 -20.86
N LEU A 193 -7.60 10.27 -20.76
CA LEU A 193 -6.67 10.77 -21.77
C LEU A 193 -6.09 9.60 -22.57
N THR A 194 -5.92 9.81 -23.88
CA THR A 194 -5.21 8.84 -24.72
C THR A 194 -3.71 9.11 -24.68
N GLN A 195 -2.91 8.07 -24.91
CA GLN A 195 -1.46 8.20 -24.99
C GLN A 195 -1.01 9.18 -26.08
N PRO A 196 -1.57 9.17 -27.31
CA PRO A 196 -1.20 10.14 -28.35
C PRO A 196 -1.44 11.59 -27.93
N MET A 197 -2.59 11.90 -27.33
CA MET A 197 -2.91 13.25 -26.85
C MET A 197 -1.91 13.73 -25.78
N ALA A 198 -1.54 12.83 -24.86
CA ALA A 198 -0.57 13.15 -23.82
C ALA A 198 0.83 13.37 -24.40
N SER A 199 1.25 12.53 -25.36
CA SER A 199 2.55 12.64 -26.01
C SER A 199 2.68 13.91 -26.84
N GLU A 200 1.64 14.30 -27.58
CA GLU A 200 1.62 15.58 -28.31
C GLU A 200 1.84 16.77 -27.37
N LEU A 201 1.14 16.83 -26.23
CA LEU A 201 1.35 17.85 -25.20
C LEU A 201 2.78 17.81 -24.63
N GLN A 202 3.26 16.62 -24.29
CA GLN A 202 4.60 16.42 -23.71
C GLN A 202 5.69 16.92 -24.66
N ASP A 203 5.57 16.61 -25.95
CA ASP A 203 6.56 17.00 -26.95
C ASP A 203 6.52 18.51 -27.21
N GLN A 204 5.34 19.13 -27.25
CA GLN A 204 5.24 20.59 -27.32
C GLN A 204 5.88 21.28 -26.10
N TYR A 205 5.67 20.77 -24.88
CA TYR A 205 6.33 21.31 -23.68
C TYR A 205 7.85 21.09 -23.68
N ARG A 206 8.34 19.98 -24.25
CA ARG A 206 9.78 19.71 -24.43
C ARG A 206 10.44 20.69 -25.39
N LEU A 207 9.72 21.09 -26.44
CA LEU A 207 10.14 22.12 -27.39
C LEU A 207 10.07 23.55 -26.81
N GLY A 208 9.67 23.71 -25.55
CA GLY A 208 9.53 25.01 -24.90
C GLY A 208 8.23 25.77 -25.28
N LEU A 209 7.34 25.13 -26.04
CA LEU A 209 6.04 25.70 -26.36
C LEU A 209 5.13 25.67 -25.13
N ASN A 210 4.16 26.59 -25.06
CA ASN A 210 3.18 26.65 -23.97
C ASN A 210 1.74 26.46 -24.48
N PRO A 211 1.42 25.30 -25.08
CA PRO A 211 0.07 25.02 -25.55
C PRO A 211 -0.93 25.00 -24.40
N ASN A 212 -2.15 25.48 -24.69
CA ASN A 212 -3.28 25.27 -23.81
C ASN A 212 -3.80 23.83 -23.99
N PRO A 213 -3.87 23.00 -22.94
CA PRO A 213 -4.34 21.62 -23.05
C PRO A 213 -5.81 21.49 -23.48
N CYS A 214 -6.62 22.55 -23.42
CA CYS A 214 -8.02 22.56 -23.85
C CYS A 214 -8.19 22.11 -25.31
N SER A 215 -7.39 22.66 -26.23
CA SER A 215 -7.56 22.43 -27.67
C SER A 215 -7.34 20.97 -28.07
N MET A 216 -6.43 20.28 -27.38
CA MET A 216 -6.19 18.85 -27.58
C MET A 216 -7.21 17.98 -26.85
N ARG A 217 -7.73 18.44 -25.72
CA ARG A 217 -8.63 17.66 -24.86
C ARG A 217 -10.05 17.53 -25.38
N HIS A 218 -10.56 18.58 -26.03
CA HIS A 218 -11.91 18.62 -26.55
C HIS A 218 -11.94 19.35 -27.90
N LYS A 219 -11.29 18.74 -28.88
CA LYS A 219 -11.13 19.28 -30.24
C LYS A 219 -12.48 19.69 -30.83
N GLY A 220 -12.61 20.96 -31.21
CA GLY A 220 -13.82 21.52 -31.82
C GLY A 220 -14.97 21.83 -30.84
N LEU A 221 -14.79 21.62 -29.53
CA LEU A 221 -15.80 21.94 -28.51
C LEU A 221 -15.28 23.00 -27.54
N SER A 222 -16.17 23.85 -27.05
CA SER A 222 -15.86 24.66 -25.86
C SER A 222 -15.80 23.79 -24.60
N CYS A 223 -15.07 24.24 -23.58
CA CYS A 223 -14.95 23.50 -22.31
C CYS A 223 -16.32 23.20 -21.69
N GLY A 224 -17.28 24.13 -21.82
CA GLY A 224 -18.65 23.97 -21.31
C GLY A 224 -19.48 22.95 -22.10
N GLN A 225 -19.35 22.92 -23.43
CA GLN A 225 -20.00 21.91 -24.27
C GLN A 225 -19.45 20.52 -24.00
N PHE A 226 -18.12 20.38 -23.87
CA PHE A 226 -17.51 19.11 -23.52
C PHE A 226 -17.91 18.63 -22.11
N ALA A 227 -17.97 19.52 -21.13
CA ALA A 227 -18.40 19.17 -19.77
C ALA A 227 -19.86 18.67 -19.71
N ARG A 228 -20.73 19.17 -20.59
CA ARG A 228 -22.14 18.76 -20.72
C ARG A 228 -22.35 17.60 -21.70
N SER A 229 -21.30 17.11 -22.35
CA SER A 229 -21.37 15.93 -23.22
C SER A 229 -21.48 14.64 -22.40
N ASP A 230 -21.38 13.49 -23.06
CA ASP A 230 -21.29 12.16 -22.44
C ASP A 230 -20.05 11.96 -21.55
N PHE A 231 -19.18 12.96 -21.40
CA PHE A 231 -17.99 12.93 -20.55
C PHE A 231 -18.29 12.47 -19.12
N LEU A 232 -19.33 13.01 -18.47
CA LEU A 232 -19.70 12.60 -17.11
C LEU A 232 -20.05 11.11 -17.05
N ALA A 233 -20.84 10.62 -18.01
CA ALA A 233 -21.22 9.21 -18.09
C ALA A 233 -20.00 8.30 -18.34
N ARG A 234 -19.05 8.73 -19.19
CA ARG A 234 -17.80 8.01 -19.44
C ARG A 234 -16.93 7.92 -18.17
N ILE A 235 -16.77 9.01 -17.42
CA ILE A 235 -16.04 8.98 -16.15
C ILE A 235 -16.71 8.03 -15.16
N THR A 236 -18.02 8.16 -14.98
CA THR A 236 -18.78 7.30 -14.04
C THR A 236 -18.67 5.82 -14.41
N THR A 237 -18.69 5.50 -15.70
CA THR A 237 -18.51 4.12 -16.20
C THR A 237 -17.12 3.58 -15.86
N GLU A 238 -16.05 4.35 -16.09
CA GLU A 238 -14.70 3.92 -15.70
C GLU A 238 -14.53 3.83 -14.18
N ALA A 239 -15.14 4.73 -13.41
CA ALA A 239 -15.16 4.66 -11.94
C ALA A 239 -15.81 3.36 -11.46
N PHE A 240 -16.94 2.98 -12.05
CA PHE A 240 -17.62 1.73 -11.73
C PHE A 240 -16.73 0.53 -12.05
N ARG A 241 -16.12 0.48 -13.24
CA ARG A 241 -15.21 -0.61 -13.64
C ARG A 241 -14.00 -0.74 -12.71
N LEU A 242 -13.49 0.37 -12.18
CA LEU A 242 -12.37 0.38 -11.24
C LEU A 242 -12.78 -0.11 -9.84
N TYR A 243 -13.86 0.43 -9.29
CA TYR A 243 -14.20 0.20 -7.87
C TYR A 243 -15.11 -1.00 -7.63
N PHE A 244 -15.92 -1.42 -8.60
CA PHE A 244 -16.80 -2.56 -8.43
C PHE A 244 -16.04 -3.85 -8.05
N PRO A 245 -14.98 -4.28 -8.76
CA PRO A 245 -14.26 -5.50 -8.40
C PRO A 245 -13.63 -5.45 -7.00
N VAL A 246 -13.14 -4.27 -6.60
CA VAL A 246 -12.50 -4.05 -5.29
C VAL A 246 -13.52 -4.16 -4.17
N HIS A 247 -14.66 -3.47 -4.28
CA HIS A 247 -15.70 -3.52 -3.26
C HIS A 247 -16.43 -4.87 -3.25
N PHE A 248 -16.63 -5.47 -4.41
CA PHE A 248 -17.32 -6.75 -4.54
C PHE A 248 -16.50 -7.89 -3.92
N SER A 249 -15.19 -7.94 -4.21
CA SER A 249 -14.30 -8.92 -3.57
C SER A 249 -14.26 -8.75 -2.06
N ALA A 250 -14.09 -7.52 -1.56
CA ALA A 250 -14.12 -7.23 -0.12
C ALA A 250 -15.45 -7.64 0.53
N TRP A 251 -16.57 -7.42 -0.17
CA TRP A 251 -17.89 -7.84 0.28
C TRP A 251 -18.01 -9.37 0.33
N MET A 252 -17.59 -10.08 -0.71
CA MET A 252 -17.55 -11.55 -0.75
C MET A 252 -16.68 -12.14 0.37
N PHE A 253 -15.51 -11.57 0.64
CA PHE A 253 -14.66 -11.99 1.76
C PHE A 253 -15.34 -11.74 3.11
N ALA A 254 -16.00 -10.60 3.28
CA ALA A 254 -16.76 -10.32 4.50
C ALA A 254 -17.93 -11.30 4.70
N HIS A 255 -18.55 -11.76 3.62
CA HIS A 255 -19.60 -12.78 3.65
C HIS A 255 -19.11 -14.12 4.19
N ARG A 256 -17.89 -14.54 3.86
CA ARG A 256 -17.28 -15.77 4.39
C ARG A 256 -17.11 -15.76 5.91
N HIS A 257 -17.00 -14.57 6.51
CA HIS A 257 -16.90 -14.37 7.96
C HIS A 257 -18.22 -13.97 8.63
N ALA A 258 -19.36 -14.08 7.93
CA ALA A 258 -20.67 -13.65 8.42
C ALA A 258 -21.13 -14.39 9.68
N LYS A 259 -20.64 -15.63 9.92
CA LYS A 259 -20.93 -16.39 11.15
C LYS A 259 -20.47 -15.68 12.44
N VAL A 260 -19.57 -14.70 12.35
CA VAL A 260 -19.06 -13.89 13.48
C VAL A 260 -19.69 -12.48 13.51
N ARG A 261 -20.37 -12.06 12.44
CA ARG A 261 -20.98 -10.72 12.31
C ARG A 261 -22.41 -10.87 11.79
N SER A 262 -23.34 -11.09 12.71
CA SER A 262 -24.79 -11.31 12.53
C SER A 262 -25.54 -10.06 12.04
N LYS A 263 -25.19 -9.51 10.87
CA LYS A 263 -25.97 -8.42 10.25
C LYS A 263 -26.87 -8.94 9.13
N PRO A 264 -28.14 -8.50 9.06
CA PRO A 264 -29.08 -8.89 8.00
C PRO A 264 -28.51 -8.66 6.60
N LEU A 265 -28.87 -9.52 5.65
CA LEU A 265 -28.44 -9.41 4.25
C LEU A 265 -28.80 -8.04 3.62
N PRO A 266 -30.01 -7.48 3.79
CA PRO A 266 -30.35 -6.17 3.25
C PRO A 266 -29.41 -5.05 3.74
N THR A 267 -29.05 -5.08 5.02
CA THR A 267 -28.11 -4.11 5.62
C THR A 267 -26.70 -4.24 5.04
N ARG A 268 -26.27 -5.47 4.72
CA ARG A 268 -24.97 -5.72 4.07
C ARG A 268 -24.95 -5.22 2.62
N VAL A 269 -26.01 -5.49 1.86
CA VAL A 269 -26.16 -5.01 0.48
C VAL A 269 -26.21 -3.49 0.44
N ARG A 270 -27.05 -2.86 1.28
CA ARG A 270 -27.13 -1.39 1.39
C ARG A 270 -25.76 -0.76 1.69
N ARG A 271 -24.97 -1.35 2.58
CA ARG A 271 -23.61 -0.86 2.87
C ARG A 271 -22.64 -1.05 1.72
N PHE A 272 -22.75 -2.16 0.98
CA PHE A 272 -21.95 -2.38 -0.22
C PHE A 272 -22.26 -1.31 -1.26
N VAL A 273 -23.53 -1.10 -1.60
CA VAL A 273 -23.97 -0.09 -2.56
C VAL A 273 -23.53 1.31 -2.12
N ALA A 274 -23.75 1.68 -0.85
CA ALA A 274 -23.34 2.98 -0.34
C ALA A 274 -21.81 3.21 -0.40
N LYS A 275 -21.00 2.17 -0.15
CA LYS A 275 -19.54 2.26 -0.30
C LYS A 275 -19.11 2.38 -1.75
N LEU A 276 -19.74 1.61 -2.63
CA LEU A 276 -19.46 1.64 -4.06
C LEU A 276 -19.81 3.01 -4.66
N LEU A 277 -21.02 3.50 -4.42
CA LEU A 277 -21.46 4.83 -4.88
C LEU A 277 -20.54 5.92 -4.36
N ARG A 278 -20.18 5.91 -3.07
CA ARG A 278 -19.23 6.89 -2.50
C ARG A 278 -17.90 6.93 -3.26
N SER A 279 -17.34 5.77 -3.64
CA SER A 279 -16.09 5.71 -4.40
C SER A 279 -16.24 6.15 -5.84
N ILE A 280 -17.37 5.82 -6.47
CA ILE A 280 -17.71 6.30 -7.81
C ILE A 280 -17.83 7.82 -7.80
N THR A 281 -18.54 8.39 -6.82
CA THR A 281 -18.68 9.84 -6.65
C THR A 281 -17.33 10.49 -6.40
N TYR A 282 -16.52 9.96 -5.46
CA TYR A 282 -15.15 10.45 -5.22
C TYR A 282 -14.34 10.55 -6.50
N PHE A 283 -14.26 9.46 -7.26
CA PHE A 283 -13.45 9.41 -8.48
C PHE A 283 -14.03 10.29 -9.58
N THR A 284 -15.36 10.30 -9.73
CA THR A 284 -16.03 11.14 -10.71
C THR A 284 -15.79 12.62 -10.43
N THR A 285 -15.97 13.06 -9.18
CA THR A 285 -15.66 14.42 -8.76
C THR A 285 -14.17 14.74 -8.94
N PHE A 286 -13.29 13.83 -8.54
CA PHE A 286 -11.84 14.02 -8.67
C PHE A 286 -11.42 14.27 -10.13
N VAL A 287 -11.85 13.40 -11.04
CA VAL A 287 -11.53 13.55 -12.47
C VAL A 287 -12.24 14.77 -13.03
N TYR A 288 -13.54 14.91 -12.85
CA TYR A 288 -14.33 16.02 -13.42
C TYR A 288 -13.81 17.40 -12.96
N VAL A 289 -13.55 17.59 -11.67
CA VAL A 289 -13.01 18.84 -11.12
C VAL A 289 -11.61 19.10 -11.66
N GLY A 290 -10.73 18.09 -11.73
CA GLY A 290 -9.39 18.24 -12.32
C GLY A 290 -9.44 18.66 -13.78
N TRP A 291 -10.40 18.12 -14.53
CA TRP A 291 -10.65 18.50 -15.91
C TRP A 291 -11.13 19.93 -16.06
N VAL A 292 -12.18 20.32 -15.33
CA VAL A 292 -12.71 21.70 -15.36
C VAL A 292 -11.65 22.69 -14.92
N LEU A 293 -10.94 22.43 -13.81
CA LEU A 293 -9.89 23.31 -13.32
C LEU A 293 -8.76 23.46 -14.34
N SER A 294 -8.25 22.37 -14.92
CA SER A 294 -7.19 22.45 -15.93
C SER A 294 -7.61 23.30 -17.14
N CYS A 295 -8.88 23.23 -17.53
CA CYS A 295 -9.40 24.01 -18.65
C CYS A 295 -9.58 25.50 -18.31
N GLN A 296 -10.07 25.80 -17.11
CA GLN A 296 -10.30 27.19 -16.68
C GLN A 296 -8.98 27.88 -16.31
N MET A 297 -8.09 27.21 -15.57
CA MET A 297 -6.78 27.75 -15.19
C MET A 297 -5.95 28.14 -16.41
N GLY A 298 -6.14 27.46 -17.55
CA GLY A 298 -5.40 27.80 -18.77
C GLY A 298 -5.66 29.20 -19.33
N LYS A 299 -6.70 29.90 -18.85
CA LYS A 299 -7.05 31.28 -19.20
C LYS A 299 -6.52 32.33 -18.22
N PHE A 300 -6.00 31.91 -17.06
CA PHE A 300 -5.63 32.82 -15.95
C PHE A 300 -4.12 32.91 -15.72
N GLY A 301 -3.61 34.12 -15.54
CA GLY A 301 -2.22 34.45 -15.24
C GLY A 301 -1.27 34.42 -16.44
N ASP A 302 0.03 34.57 -16.19
CA ASP A 302 1.03 34.74 -17.24
C ASP A 302 1.19 33.50 -18.11
N ARG A 303 1.42 33.70 -19.41
CA ARG A 303 1.68 32.63 -20.38
C ARG A 303 3.10 32.07 -20.27
N SER A 304 3.75 32.18 -19.12
CA SER A 304 5.06 31.59 -18.89
C SER A 304 4.95 30.08 -18.70
N VAL A 305 6.02 29.35 -19.06
CA VAL A 305 6.12 27.91 -18.83
C VAL A 305 6.12 27.60 -17.33
N ALA A 306 6.70 28.47 -16.49
CA ALA A 306 6.70 28.33 -15.04
C ALA A 306 5.28 28.38 -14.46
N HIS A 307 4.47 29.34 -14.90
CA HIS A 307 3.07 29.43 -14.49
C HIS A 307 2.27 28.21 -14.98
N ARG A 308 2.52 27.73 -16.20
CA ARG A 308 1.89 26.50 -16.70
C ARG A 308 2.20 25.30 -15.82
N LYS A 309 3.45 25.13 -15.40
CA LYS A 309 3.85 24.04 -14.48
C LYS A 309 3.08 24.11 -13.16
N LEU A 310 2.91 25.30 -12.59
CA LEU A 310 2.10 25.52 -11.40
C LEU A 310 0.62 25.18 -11.64
N GLN A 311 0.06 25.57 -12.79
CA GLN A 311 -1.33 25.24 -13.15
C GLN A 311 -1.56 23.73 -13.24
N PHE A 312 -0.64 22.96 -13.83
CA PHE A 312 -0.74 21.50 -13.80
C PHE A 312 -0.65 20.98 -12.37
N PHE A 313 0.30 21.46 -11.57
CA PHE A 313 0.40 21.04 -10.17
C PHE A 313 -0.92 21.28 -9.40
N LEU A 314 -1.48 22.49 -9.50
CA LEU A 314 -2.75 22.83 -8.86
C LEU A 314 -3.96 22.07 -9.46
N GLY A 315 -3.93 21.81 -10.76
CA GLY A 315 -4.93 21.02 -11.48
C GLY A 315 -4.99 19.56 -11.03
N GLY A 316 -3.95 19.03 -10.39
CA GLY A 316 -3.97 17.75 -9.67
C GLY A 316 -4.21 17.91 -8.16
N ALA A 317 -3.65 18.94 -7.54
CA ALA A 317 -3.71 19.14 -6.10
C ALA A 317 -5.13 19.51 -5.61
N LEU A 318 -5.81 20.46 -6.26
CA LEU A 318 -7.13 20.92 -5.82
C LEU A 318 -8.23 19.86 -5.93
N PRO A 319 -8.34 19.07 -7.03
CA PRO A 319 -9.31 17.99 -7.10
C PRO A 319 -9.13 16.92 -6.04
N SER A 320 -7.93 16.81 -5.46
CA SER A 320 -7.64 15.86 -4.38
C SER A 320 -8.49 16.10 -3.14
N LEU A 321 -9.06 17.29 -2.95
CA LEU A 321 -10.06 17.57 -1.91
C LEU A 321 -11.30 16.66 -2.03
N ALA A 322 -11.58 16.09 -3.21
CA ALA A 322 -12.61 15.08 -3.40
C ALA A 322 -12.43 13.87 -2.47
N ILE A 323 -11.23 13.62 -1.93
CA ILE A 323 -10.96 12.56 -0.95
C ILE A 323 -11.83 12.68 0.31
N PHE A 324 -12.38 13.86 0.61
CA PHE A 324 -13.33 14.04 1.71
C PHE A 324 -14.66 13.30 1.47
N ILE A 325 -15.02 13.02 0.22
CA ILE A 325 -16.17 12.18 -0.12
C ILE A 325 -15.94 10.74 0.38
N GLU A 326 -14.69 10.27 0.36
CA GLU A 326 -14.34 8.94 0.86
C GLU A 326 -14.43 8.84 2.39
N SER A 327 -14.70 7.62 2.86
CA SER A 327 -14.75 7.35 4.30
C SER A 327 -13.35 7.49 4.92
N PRO A 328 -13.21 7.96 6.18
CA PRO A 328 -11.92 8.13 6.85
C PRO A 328 -11.00 6.90 6.77
N SER A 329 -11.56 5.69 6.91
CA SER A 329 -10.82 4.43 6.81
C SER A 329 -10.21 4.14 5.44
N ARG A 330 -10.66 4.84 4.40
CA ARG A 330 -10.14 4.73 3.02
C ARG A 330 -9.21 5.86 2.62
N ARG A 331 -9.31 7.03 3.26
CA ARG A 331 -8.48 8.20 2.92
C ARG A 331 -7.00 7.89 3.11
N ARG A 332 -6.63 7.30 4.24
CA ARG A 332 -5.23 6.95 4.55
C ARG A 332 -4.64 5.92 3.59
N PRO A 333 -5.27 4.75 3.32
CA PRO A 333 -4.74 3.82 2.32
C PRO A 333 -4.54 4.44 0.92
N ILE A 334 -5.49 5.27 0.47
CA ILE A 334 -5.38 5.97 -0.82
C ILE A 334 -4.19 6.94 -0.78
N GLY A 335 -4.08 7.72 0.30
CA GLY A 335 -3.00 8.67 0.49
C GLY A 335 -1.62 8.00 0.52
N LEU A 336 -1.48 6.91 1.29
CA LEU A 336 -0.25 6.12 1.33
C LEU A 336 0.16 5.65 -0.06
N ILE A 337 -0.75 5.02 -0.81
CA ILE A 337 -0.43 4.49 -2.15
C ILE A 337 0.02 5.62 -3.10
N LEU A 338 -0.71 6.75 -3.12
CA LEU A 338 -0.37 7.86 -4.02
C LEU A 338 0.93 8.55 -3.62
N THR A 339 1.14 8.82 -2.33
CA THR A 339 2.37 9.44 -1.83
C THR A 339 3.58 8.54 -2.11
N SER A 340 3.49 7.24 -1.84
CA SER A 340 4.57 6.30 -2.14
C SER A 340 4.88 6.23 -3.63
N TYR A 341 3.85 6.25 -4.48
CA TYR A 341 4.04 6.28 -5.93
C TYR A 341 4.76 7.56 -6.39
N VAL A 342 4.40 8.71 -5.79
CA VAL A 342 5.03 10.00 -6.08
C VAL A 342 6.46 10.05 -5.63
N LEU A 343 6.80 9.50 -4.46
CA LEU A 343 8.19 9.45 -3.99
C LEU A 343 9.09 8.69 -4.97
N VAL A 344 8.58 7.64 -5.63
CA VAL A 344 9.32 6.94 -6.70
C VAL A 344 9.52 7.86 -7.91
N SER A 345 8.48 8.56 -8.37
CA SER A 345 8.59 9.50 -9.50
C SER A 345 9.52 10.67 -9.19
N MET A 346 9.37 11.31 -8.02
CA MET A 346 10.25 12.37 -7.55
C MET A 346 11.70 11.89 -7.46
N GLY A 347 11.94 10.70 -6.91
CA GLY A 347 13.25 10.08 -6.88
C GLY A 347 13.84 9.91 -8.29
N ASN A 348 13.06 9.40 -9.24
CA ASN A 348 13.50 9.25 -10.63
C ASN A 348 13.86 10.59 -11.28
N VAL A 349 13.15 11.68 -10.96
CA VAL A 349 13.47 13.03 -11.44
C VAL A 349 14.73 13.58 -10.75
N ALA A 350 14.77 13.53 -9.42
CA ALA A 350 15.85 14.09 -8.61
C ALA A 350 17.20 13.41 -8.87
N PHE A 351 17.19 12.08 -9.00
CA PHE A 351 18.41 11.28 -9.17
C PHE A 351 18.74 10.98 -10.64
N ARG A 352 18.00 11.55 -11.61
CA ARG A 352 18.24 11.33 -13.06
C ARG A 352 19.69 11.62 -13.45
N ARG A 353 20.30 12.66 -12.86
CA ARG A 353 21.66 13.12 -13.16
C ARG A 353 22.74 12.47 -12.29
N VAL A 354 22.37 11.67 -11.29
CA VAL A 354 23.32 11.05 -10.36
C VAL A 354 23.33 9.54 -10.62
N ALA A 355 24.22 9.11 -11.52
CA ALA A 355 24.24 7.74 -12.05
C ALA A 355 24.29 6.67 -10.95
N TRP A 356 25.09 6.86 -9.89
CA TRP A 356 25.23 5.88 -8.79
C TRP A 356 24.01 5.78 -7.87
N LEU A 357 23.08 6.75 -7.91
CA LEU A 357 21.81 6.71 -7.16
C LEU A 357 20.66 6.10 -7.96
N GLN A 358 20.88 5.74 -9.23
CA GLN A 358 19.87 5.05 -10.03
C GLN A 358 19.67 3.61 -9.53
N ALA A 359 18.43 3.12 -9.65
CA ALA A 359 18.06 1.78 -9.18
C ALA A 359 18.88 0.70 -9.89
N GLY A 360 19.67 -0.05 -9.12
CA GLY A 360 20.55 -1.10 -9.64
C GLY A 360 21.90 -0.62 -10.19
N ALA A 361 22.22 0.67 -10.08
CA ALA A 361 23.48 1.22 -10.58
C ALA A 361 24.65 1.08 -9.59
N SER A 362 24.39 0.98 -8.28
CA SER A 362 25.45 0.80 -7.28
C SER A 362 25.03 -0.12 -6.12
N PRO A 363 26.01 -0.85 -5.53
CA PRO A 363 25.77 -1.63 -4.31
C PRO A 363 25.44 -0.73 -3.11
N VAL A 364 26.00 0.49 -3.06
CA VAL A 364 25.72 1.49 -2.01
C VAL A 364 24.24 1.85 -1.99
N ARG A 365 23.64 2.13 -3.16
CA ARG A 365 22.20 2.37 -3.26
C ARG A 365 21.38 1.17 -2.77
N GLY A 366 21.81 -0.04 -3.13
CA GLY A 366 21.17 -1.28 -2.67
C GLY A 366 21.20 -1.43 -1.14
N LEU A 367 22.31 -1.08 -0.50
CA LEU A 367 22.45 -1.09 0.96
C LEU A 367 21.54 -0.04 1.61
N LEU A 368 21.49 1.18 1.07
CA LEU A 368 20.60 2.24 1.56
C LEU A 368 19.12 1.82 1.46
N GLU A 369 18.71 1.23 0.34
CA GLU A 369 17.35 0.71 0.16
C GLU A 369 17.02 -0.40 1.16
N ALA A 370 17.95 -1.34 1.38
CA ALA A 370 17.79 -2.40 2.37
C ALA A 370 17.71 -1.85 3.80
N ALA A 371 18.54 -0.85 4.14
CA ALA A 371 18.52 -0.19 5.44
C ALA A 371 17.22 0.58 5.69
N CYS A 372 16.73 1.33 4.69
CA CYS A 372 15.43 2.02 4.79
C CYS A 372 14.28 1.04 4.99
N VAL A 373 14.28 -0.08 4.25
CA VAL A 373 13.26 -1.13 4.42
C VAL A 373 13.36 -1.77 5.80
N ALA A 374 14.57 -2.08 6.26
CA ALA A 374 14.80 -2.63 7.59
C ALA A 374 14.27 -1.72 8.71
N ALA A 375 14.58 -0.42 8.64
CA ALA A 375 14.08 0.56 9.60
C ALA A 375 12.55 0.69 9.55
N ALA A 376 11.97 0.76 8.35
CA ALA A 376 10.52 0.90 8.18
C ALA A 376 9.74 -0.32 8.70
N VAL A 377 10.23 -1.53 8.43
CA VAL A 377 9.61 -2.76 8.93
C VAL A 377 9.78 -2.86 10.45
N ALA A 378 10.97 -2.57 10.98
CA ALA A 378 11.22 -2.57 12.42
C ALA A 378 10.28 -1.63 13.19
N ALA A 379 9.99 -0.45 12.63
CA ALA A 379 9.10 0.53 13.24
C ALA A 379 7.62 0.09 13.25
N THR A 380 7.18 -0.75 12.32
CA THR A 380 5.76 -1.08 12.09
C THR A 380 5.39 -2.53 12.45
N ILE A 381 6.38 -3.40 12.67
CA ILE A 381 6.14 -4.83 12.85
C ILE A 381 5.32 -5.14 14.11
N SER A 382 5.61 -4.48 15.23
CA SER A 382 4.92 -4.74 16.50
C SER A 382 3.44 -4.42 16.39
N GLY A 383 3.09 -3.21 15.93
CA GLY A 383 1.71 -2.82 15.68
C GLY A 383 1.03 -3.71 14.63
N SER A 384 1.76 -4.19 13.62
CA SER A 384 1.24 -5.14 12.63
C SER A 384 0.91 -6.51 13.23
N LEU A 385 1.74 -7.03 14.13
CA LEU A 385 1.50 -8.30 14.81
C LEU A 385 0.29 -8.21 15.75
N GLU A 386 0.15 -7.08 16.44
CA GLU A 386 -0.96 -6.80 17.37
C GLU A 386 -2.30 -6.62 16.65
N SER A 387 -2.32 -5.86 15.56
CA SER A 387 -3.55 -5.49 14.86
C SER A 387 -3.99 -6.50 13.79
N ASN A 388 -3.05 -7.24 13.20
CA ASN A 388 -3.32 -8.07 12.02
C ASN A 388 -3.09 -9.57 12.28
N HIS A 389 -4.20 -10.29 12.36
CA HIS A 389 -4.22 -11.74 12.55
C HIS A 389 -3.52 -12.53 11.43
N LEU A 390 -3.59 -12.08 10.17
CA LEU A 390 -2.93 -12.76 9.05
C LEU A 390 -1.42 -12.61 9.16
N VAL A 391 -0.92 -11.39 9.37
CA VAL A 391 0.51 -11.11 9.57
C VAL A 391 1.03 -11.93 10.75
N ARG A 392 0.30 -11.92 11.86
CA ARG A 392 0.62 -12.72 13.05
C ARG A 392 0.77 -14.20 12.76
N ARG A 393 -0.21 -14.83 12.08
CA ARG A 393 -0.14 -16.27 11.74
C ARG A 393 0.97 -16.58 10.74
N VAL A 394 1.14 -15.73 9.73
CA VAL A 394 2.16 -15.93 8.70
C VAL A 394 3.55 -15.81 9.29
N LEU A 395 3.79 -14.85 10.20
CA LEU A 395 5.12 -14.60 10.74
C LEU A 395 5.45 -15.43 11.97
N LEU A 396 4.51 -15.63 12.91
CA LEU A 396 4.75 -16.39 14.15
C LEU A 396 4.35 -17.86 14.05
N GLY A 397 3.53 -18.24 13.08
CA GLY A 397 2.90 -19.57 13.03
C GLY A 397 1.72 -19.68 14.00
N ASP A 398 0.93 -20.76 13.88
CA ASP A 398 -0.37 -20.87 14.56
C ASP A 398 -0.29 -20.91 16.09
N VAL A 399 0.77 -21.51 16.63
CA VAL A 399 0.90 -21.69 18.08
C VAL A 399 1.26 -20.37 18.76
N GLU A 400 2.35 -19.74 18.32
CA GLU A 400 2.80 -18.45 18.84
C GLU A 400 1.80 -17.32 18.54
N ALA A 401 1.11 -17.37 17.40
CA ALA A 401 0.04 -16.43 17.09
C ALA A 401 -1.17 -16.53 18.03
N ARG A 402 -1.49 -17.73 18.52
CA ARG A 402 -2.57 -17.94 19.51
C ARG A 402 -2.15 -17.43 20.88
N ALA A 403 -0.93 -17.76 21.32
CA ALA A 403 -0.38 -17.26 22.59
C ALA A 403 -0.42 -15.73 22.64
N LEU A 404 0.11 -15.06 21.60
CA LEU A 404 0.06 -13.61 21.48
C LEU A 404 -1.38 -13.05 21.49
N LYS A 405 -2.33 -13.75 20.86
CA LYS A 405 -3.74 -13.32 20.87
C LYS A 405 -4.36 -13.39 22.26
N GLU A 406 -4.01 -14.39 23.04
CA GLU A 406 -4.51 -14.56 24.41
C GLU A 406 -3.91 -13.50 25.33
N GLU A 407 -2.61 -13.22 25.18
CA GLU A 407 -1.93 -12.16 25.93
C GLU A 407 -2.53 -10.78 25.67
N LEU A 408 -2.72 -10.41 24.39
CA LEU A 408 -3.40 -9.15 24.03
C LEU A 408 -4.83 -9.07 24.57
N ARG A 409 -5.55 -10.19 24.65
CA ARG A 409 -6.88 -10.22 25.27
C ARG A 409 -6.83 -9.99 26.78
N ARG A 410 -5.82 -10.51 27.46
CA ARG A 410 -5.62 -10.28 28.90
C ARG A 410 -5.27 -8.83 29.18
N MET A 411 -4.35 -8.25 28.41
CA MET A 411 -3.99 -6.83 28.54
C MET A 411 -5.18 -5.91 28.30
N ASN A 412 -5.93 -6.11 27.22
CA ASN A 412 -7.10 -5.28 26.93
C ASN A 412 -8.19 -5.36 28.01
N LYS A 413 -8.31 -6.50 28.69
CA LYS A 413 -9.23 -6.65 29.83
C LYS A 413 -8.72 -5.87 31.05
N ALA A 414 -7.44 -6.02 31.38
CA ALA A 414 -6.82 -5.29 32.49
C ALA A 414 -6.87 -3.76 32.27
N GLU A 415 -6.65 -3.28 31.04
CA GLU A 415 -6.80 -1.86 30.69
C GLU A 415 -8.25 -1.38 30.82
N ALA A 416 -9.23 -2.21 30.43
CA ALA A 416 -10.64 -1.87 30.58
C ALA A 416 -11.07 -1.81 32.05
N GLU A 417 -10.64 -2.78 32.86
CA GLU A 417 -10.89 -2.83 34.30
C GLU A 417 -10.25 -1.63 35.02
N LEU A 418 -9.02 -1.24 34.65
CA LEU A 418 -8.34 -0.04 35.15
C LEU A 418 -9.08 1.25 34.76
N ALA A 419 -9.56 1.34 33.52
CA ALA A 419 -10.31 2.49 33.04
C ALA A 419 -11.69 2.61 33.72
N GLU A 420 -12.32 1.49 34.08
CA GLU A 420 -13.56 1.47 34.87
C GLU A 420 -13.30 1.89 36.32
N THR A 421 -12.21 1.42 36.96
CA THR A 421 -11.84 1.85 38.31
C THR A 421 -11.52 3.35 38.36
N LEU A 422 -10.77 3.87 37.38
CA LEU A 422 -10.46 5.31 37.29
C LEU A 422 -11.67 6.22 36.99
N ARG A 423 -12.82 5.66 36.57
CA ARG A 423 -14.07 6.40 36.38
C ARG A 423 -15.02 6.34 37.58
N ALA A 424 -14.78 5.37 38.47
CA ALA A 424 -15.57 5.19 39.69
C ALA A 424 -15.06 6.07 40.86
N TYR A 425 -13.80 6.52 40.76
CA TYR A 425 -13.23 7.62 41.53
C TYR A 425 -13.38 8.94 40.77
#